data_AF-A0A2V5ULR1-F1
#
_entry.id   AF-A0A2V5ULR1-F1
#
_cell.length_a   1.000
_cell.length_b   1.000
_cell.length_c   1.000
_cell.angle_alpha   90.00
_cell.angle_beta   90.00
_cell.angle_gamma   90.00
#
_symmetry.space_group_name_H-M   'P 1'
#
loop_
_entity.id
_entity.type
_entity.pdbx_description
1 polymer ?
#
loop_
_entity_poly.entity_id
_entity_poly.type
_entity_poly.pdbx_seq_one_letter_code
_entity_poly.pdbx_strand_id
1 'polypeptide(L)'
;MTGTPLSWFNALLLTAGIVLAQTTAFAADDWQIIKVSGHDYLSVDNISRFYGLPAGIIAAGDKAQFETVKNPLEFVSGSRETMINGVRSWLCFPVIEQDGKFLVSRTDVAKTIEPLVRPHRVPNVGNIQTVVLDPGHGGSDKGQVSRYGCEKDFALDVARKVRPLLQAKGVRVIMTREGDYFVPLEVRAKIANAAR
;
A
#
# COMPACT_ATOMS: atom_id res chain seq x y z
N MET A 1 -47.26 -68.07 -6.76
CA MET A 1 -45.89 -68.28 -6.24
C MET A 1 -44.91 -67.92 -7.35
N THR A 2 -44.07 -66.91 -7.07
CA THR A 2 -42.67 -66.71 -7.54
C THR A 2 -42.42 -66.64 -9.05
N GLY A 3 -41.86 -65.59 -9.67
CA GLY A 3 -40.90 -64.58 -9.22
C GLY A 3 -39.77 -64.52 -10.27
N THR A 4 -39.48 -63.35 -10.84
CA THR A 4 -38.45 -63.06 -11.87
C THR A 4 -37.02 -63.32 -11.39
N PRO A 5 -36.00 -63.31 -12.29
CA PRO A 5 -35.25 -62.04 -12.43
C PRO A 5 -34.86 -61.68 -13.89
N LEU A 6 -35.04 -60.41 -14.22
CA LEU A 6 -34.32 -59.73 -15.29
C LEU A 6 -32.87 -59.51 -14.87
N SER A 7 -31.92 -59.76 -15.78
CA SER A 7 -30.51 -59.37 -15.64
C SER A 7 -30.31 -57.98 -16.21
N TRP A 8 -29.79 -57.08 -15.39
CA TRP A 8 -29.56 -55.67 -15.66
C TRP A 8 -28.15 -55.50 -16.27
N PHE A 9 -28.07 -54.96 -17.48
CA PHE A 9 -26.82 -54.44 -18.02
C PHE A 9 -26.68 -52.99 -17.55
N ASN A 10 -25.67 -52.73 -16.71
CA ASN A 10 -25.37 -51.40 -16.17
C ASN A 10 -24.86 -50.46 -17.28
N ALA A 11 -25.67 -49.49 -17.69
CA ALA A 11 -25.22 -48.33 -18.43
C ALA A 11 -24.74 -47.26 -17.42
N LEU A 12 -23.43 -47.18 -17.23
CA LEU A 12 -22.80 -46.19 -16.36
C LEU A 12 -22.66 -44.87 -17.14
N LEU A 13 -23.67 -44.01 -17.06
CA LEU A 13 -23.64 -42.64 -17.57
C LEU A 13 -22.74 -41.78 -16.67
N LEU A 14 -21.48 -41.58 -17.08
CA LEU A 14 -20.62 -40.53 -16.54
C LEU A 14 -21.20 -39.18 -16.94
N THR A 15 -21.96 -38.56 -16.04
CA THR A 15 -22.31 -37.14 -16.15
C THR A 15 -21.10 -36.32 -15.71
N ALA A 16 -20.33 -35.81 -16.68
CA ALA A 16 -19.35 -34.77 -16.43
C ALA A 16 -20.11 -33.49 -16.06
N GLY A 17 -20.31 -33.26 -14.76
CA GLY A 17 -20.82 -32.00 -14.24
C GLY A 17 -19.81 -30.90 -14.52
N ILE A 18 -20.06 -30.09 -15.56
CA ILE A 18 -19.35 -28.83 -15.74
C ILE A 18 -19.82 -27.91 -14.61
N VAL A 19 -19.05 -27.83 -13.54
CA VAL A 19 -19.18 -26.76 -12.56
C VAL A 19 -18.69 -25.48 -13.23
N LEU A 20 -19.62 -24.72 -13.81
CA LEU A 20 -19.39 -23.32 -14.12
C LEU A 20 -19.12 -22.61 -12.79
N ALA A 21 -17.85 -22.43 -12.46
CA ALA A 21 -17.45 -21.49 -11.43
C ALA A 21 -17.96 -20.12 -11.88
N GLN A 22 -19.09 -19.69 -11.32
CA GLN A 22 -19.55 -18.32 -11.44
C GLN A 22 -18.50 -17.46 -10.76
N THR A 23 -17.60 -16.88 -11.55
CA THR A 23 -16.80 -15.75 -11.09
C THR A 23 -17.79 -14.62 -10.85
N THR A 24 -18.15 -14.37 -9.61
CA THR A 24 -18.82 -13.14 -9.23
C THR A 24 -17.85 -12.00 -9.55
N ALA A 25 -18.01 -11.40 -10.73
CA ALA A 25 -17.41 -10.12 -11.00
C ALA A 25 -18.09 -9.13 -10.05
N PHE A 26 -17.40 -8.76 -8.96
CA PHE A 26 -17.82 -7.62 -8.17
C PHE A 26 -17.76 -6.41 -9.11
N ALA A 27 -18.92 -5.89 -9.49
CA ALA A 27 -18.99 -4.57 -10.12
C ALA A 27 -18.31 -3.61 -9.14
N ALA A 28 -17.26 -2.94 -9.59
CA ALA A 28 -16.61 -1.92 -8.79
C ALA A 28 -17.64 -0.80 -8.60
N ASP A 29 -18.19 -0.67 -7.40
CA ASP A 29 -19.06 0.45 -7.04
C ASP A 29 -18.32 1.76 -7.30
N ASP A 30 -19.05 2.77 -7.79
CA ASP A 30 -18.51 4.11 -7.96
C ASP A 30 -17.97 4.66 -6.63
N TRP A 31 -16.92 5.48 -6.71
CA TRP A 31 -16.35 6.17 -5.55
C TRP A 31 -17.38 7.11 -4.92
N GLN A 32 -17.74 6.85 -3.67
CA GLN A 32 -18.67 7.71 -2.92
C GLN A 32 -17.88 8.75 -2.13
N ILE A 33 -17.77 9.96 -2.69
CA ILE A 33 -17.04 11.07 -2.07
C ILE A 33 -17.86 11.67 -0.91
N ILE A 34 -17.24 11.74 0.26
CA ILE A 34 -17.75 12.43 1.45
C ILE A 34 -16.90 13.68 1.65
N LYS A 35 -17.52 14.87 1.72
CA LYS A 35 -16.80 16.12 1.94
C LYS A 35 -16.70 16.42 3.43
N VAL A 36 -15.47 16.55 3.94
CA VAL A 36 -15.20 16.92 5.33
C VAL A 36 -14.23 18.09 5.35
N SER A 37 -14.65 19.22 5.92
CA SER A 37 -13.84 20.44 6.04
C SER A 37 -13.17 20.88 4.73
N GLY A 38 -13.87 20.73 3.59
CA GLY A 38 -13.36 21.09 2.27
C GLY A 38 -12.51 20.04 1.57
N HIS A 39 -12.24 18.89 2.21
CA HIS A 39 -11.48 17.78 1.62
C HIS A 39 -12.40 16.63 1.20
N ASP A 40 -12.00 15.90 0.16
CA ASP A 40 -12.70 14.71 -0.30
C ASP A 40 -12.20 13.48 0.47
N TYR A 41 -13.13 12.71 1.02
CA TYR A 41 -12.89 11.46 1.73
C TYR A 41 -13.68 10.31 1.12
N LEU A 42 -13.24 9.10 1.42
CA LEU A 42 -13.86 7.85 1.01
C LEU A 42 -13.96 6.96 2.25
N SER A 43 -15.09 6.25 2.42
CA SER A 43 -15.19 5.30 3.52
C SER A 43 -14.28 4.10 3.26
N VAL A 44 -13.72 3.51 4.31
CA VAL A 44 -12.87 2.33 4.12
C VAL A 44 -13.66 1.13 3.57
N ASP A 45 -14.96 1.05 3.84
CA ASP A 45 -15.83 0.04 3.22
C ASP A 45 -15.94 0.23 1.69
N ASN A 46 -16.06 1.47 1.20
CA ASN A 46 -16.08 1.76 -0.24
C ASN A 46 -14.72 1.46 -0.90
N ILE A 47 -13.63 1.81 -0.23
CA ILE A 47 -12.25 1.43 -0.62
C ILE A 47 -12.15 -0.10 -0.74
N SER A 48 -12.47 -0.83 0.32
CA SER A 48 -12.34 -2.29 0.36
C SER A 48 -13.16 -2.99 -0.71
N ARG A 49 -14.41 -2.56 -0.96
CA ARG A 49 -15.23 -3.05 -2.07
C ARG A 49 -14.56 -2.80 -3.43
N PHE A 50 -14.09 -1.58 -3.69
CA PHE A 50 -13.42 -1.24 -4.95
C PHE A 50 -12.12 -2.03 -5.19
N TYR A 51 -11.37 -2.34 -4.13
CA TYR A 51 -10.15 -3.14 -4.21
C TYR A 51 -10.41 -4.65 -4.18
N GLY A 52 -11.65 -5.12 -3.93
CA GLY A 52 -11.97 -6.53 -3.77
C GLY A 52 -11.35 -7.16 -2.52
N LEU A 53 -11.17 -6.37 -1.46
CA LEU A 53 -10.60 -6.82 -0.19
C LEU A 53 -11.72 -7.42 0.68
N PRO A 54 -11.53 -8.59 1.30
CA PRO A 54 -12.50 -9.14 2.25
C PRO A 54 -12.77 -8.10 3.34
N ALA A 55 -14.02 -7.64 3.43
CA ALA A 55 -14.45 -6.68 4.42
C ALA A 55 -14.57 -7.37 5.79
N GLY A 56 -13.44 -7.65 6.42
CA GLY A 56 -13.40 -8.01 7.83
C GLY A 56 -12.98 -6.77 8.62
N ILE A 57 -13.88 -5.81 8.84
CA ILE A 57 -13.62 -4.74 9.80
C ILE A 57 -13.55 -5.42 11.17
N ILE A 58 -12.35 -5.70 11.67
CA ILE A 58 -12.17 -6.01 13.08
C ILE A 58 -12.18 -4.68 13.81
N ALA A 59 -13.37 -4.22 14.17
CA ALA A 59 -13.55 -3.07 15.05
C ALA A 59 -13.12 -3.49 16.46
N ALA A 60 -11.83 -3.35 16.77
CA ALA A 60 -11.30 -3.50 18.11
C ALA A 60 -10.92 -2.11 18.65
N GLY A 61 -11.91 -1.35 19.14
CA GLY A 61 -11.71 0.01 19.65
C GLY A 61 -11.41 1.02 18.52
N ASP A 62 -10.40 1.87 18.70
CA ASP A 62 -10.02 2.95 17.76
C ASP A 62 -9.39 2.46 16.44
N LYS A 63 -9.39 1.15 16.17
CA LYS A 63 -8.72 0.54 15.01
C LYS A 63 -9.72 -0.08 14.05
N ALA A 64 -9.54 0.23 12.77
CA ALA A 64 -10.17 -0.48 11.67
C ALA A 64 -9.09 -1.27 10.93
N GLN A 65 -9.09 -2.59 11.11
CA GLN A 65 -8.22 -3.49 10.37
C GLN A 65 -8.99 -4.12 9.21
N PHE A 66 -8.31 -4.30 8.08
CA PHE A 66 -8.78 -5.09 6.95
C PHE A 66 -7.78 -6.21 6.71
N GLU A 67 -8.25 -7.44 6.84
CA GLU A 67 -7.52 -8.60 6.34
C GLU A 67 -7.73 -8.69 4.82
N THR A 68 -6.74 -8.27 4.05
CA THR A 68 -6.63 -8.83 2.71
C THR A 68 -5.94 -10.19 2.85
N VAL A 69 -6.42 -11.20 2.13
CA VAL A 69 -5.97 -12.61 2.20
C VAL A 69 -4.44 -12.79 2.06
N LYS A 70 -3.70 -11.74 1.64
CA LYS A 70 -2.23 -11.72 1.60
C LYS A 70 -1.56 -10.52 2.30
N ASN A 71 -2.23 -9.38 2.50
CA ASN A 71 -1.61 -8.12 2.93
C ASN A 71 -2.54 -7.26 3.84
N PRO A 72 -2.37 -7.20 5.16
CA PRO A 72 -3.26 -6.40 6.00
C PRO A 72 -3.13 -4.89 5.72
N LEU A 73 -4.26 -4.21 5.60
CA LEU A 73 -4.37 -2.75 5.66
C LEU A 73 -4.91 -2.39 7.04
N GLU A 74 -4.17 -1.58 7.80
CA GLU A 74 -4.58 -1.19 9.15
C GLU A 74 -4.69 0.32 9.27
N PHE A 75 -5.87 0.77 9.68
CA PHE A 75 -6.16 2.17 9.94
C PHE A 75 -6.45 2.37 11.43
N VAL A 76 -6.00 3.50 11.96
CA VAL A 76 -6.26 3.91 13.33
C VAL A 76 -6.98 5.25 13.32
N SER A 77 -8.17 5.32 13.92
CA SER A 77 -8.97 6.53 14.04
C SER A 77 -8.15 7.64 14.70
N GLY A 78 -8.29 8.86 14.21
CA GLY A 78 -7.55 10.04 14.67
C GLY A 78 -6.05 10.02 14.32
N SER A 79 -5.54 8.96 13.69
CA SER A 79 -4.12 8.82 13.37
C SER A 79 -3.85 8.98 11.88
N ARG A 80 -2.69 9.55 11.57
CA ARG A 80 -2.11 9.52 10.22
C ARG A 80 -1.27 8.26 9.98
N GLU A 81 -0.99 7.48 11.01
CA GLU A 81 -0.23 6.24 10.88
C GLU A 81 -1.13 5.12 10.36
N THR A 82 -0.64 4.36 9.39
CA THR A 82 -1.31 3.20 8.83
C THR A 82 -0.30 2.09 8.52
N MET A 83 -0.77 0.85 8.51
CA MET A 83 0.00 -0.30 8.04
C MET A 83 -0.45 -0.70 6.65
N ILE A 84 0.49 -0.76 5.70
CA ILE A 84 0.21 -1.16 4.33
C ILE A 84 1.20 -2.25 3.93
N ASN A 85 0.71 -3.46 3.70
CA ASN A 85 1.53 -4.65 3.39
C ASN A 85 2.65 -4.90 4.44
N GLY A 86 2.36 -4.67 5.73
CA GLY A 86 3.36 -4.80 6.80
C GLY A 86 4.40 -3.68 6.88
N VAL A 87 4.28 -2.62 6.05
CA VAL A 87 5.12 -1.42 6.10
C VAL A 87 4.36 -0.25 6.72
N ARG A 88 4.96 0.35 7.76
CA ARG A 88 4.42 1.57 8.39
C ARG A 88 4.46 2.71 7.39
N SER A 89 3.30 3.30 7.15
CA SER A 89 3.11 4.42 6.25
C SER A 89 2.42 5.57 6.96
N TRP A 90 2.69 6.79 6.50
CA TRP A 90 2.08 8.01 7.03
C TRP A 90 1.19 8.65 5.97
N LEU A 91 -0.07 8.85 6.31
CA LEU A 91 -1.07 9.54 5.53
C LEU A 91 -0.86 11.06 5.60
N CYS A 92 -1.39 11.81 4.63
CA CYS A 92 -1.48 13.26 4.64
C CYS A 92 -2.46 13.74 5.72
N PHE A 93 -3.61 13.06 5.86
CA PHE A 93 -4.66 13.41 6.82
C PHE A 93 -4.94 12.26 7.77
N PRO A 94 -5.37 12.52 9.02
CA PRO A 94 -5.78 11.45 9.92
C PRO A 94 -6.98 10.72 9.35
N VAL A 95 -7.06 9.42 9.64
CA VAL A 95 -8.29 8.65 9.44
C VAL A 95 -9.33 9.21 10.40
N ILE A 96 -10.50 9.54 9.90
CA ILE A 96 -11.57 10.12 10.72
C ILE A 96 -12.73 9.14 10.83
N GLU A 97 -13.48 9.21 11.91
CA GLU A 97 -14.73 8.50 12.06
C GLU A 97 -15.90 9.48 11.90
N GLN A 98 -16.83 9.16 11.01
CA GLN A 98 -18.06 9.91 10.81
C GLN A 98 -19.20 8.96 10.48
N ASP A 99 -20.33 9.11 11.16
CA ASP A 99 -21.54 8.29 10.97
C ASP A 99 -21.25 6.77 11.03
N GLY A 100 -20.38 6.36 11.96
CA GLY A 100 -19.95 4.97 12.15
C GLY A 100 -19.05 4.43 11.03
N LYS A 101 -18.54 5.30 10.15
CA LYS A 101 -17.61 4.93 9.07
C LYS A 101 -16.24 5.54 9.32
N PHE A 102 -15.21 4.73 9.15
CA PHE A 102 -13.84 5.20 9.02
C PHE A 102 -13.67 5.80 7.62
N LEU A 103 -13.12 7.00 7.53
CA LEU A 103 -12.90 7.72 6.29
C LEU A 103 -11.43 8.01 6.10
N VAL A 104 -10.95 7.77 4.88
CA VAL A 104 -9.59 8.07 4.44
C VAL A 104 -9.65 9.12 3.34
N SER A 105 -8.72 10.07 3.35
CA SER A 105 -8.72 11.12 2.34
C SER A 105 -8.54 10.54 0.94
N ARG A 106 -9.24 11.08 -0.05
CA ARG A 106 -9.10 10.65 -1.45
C ARG A 106 -7.66 10.82 -1.96
N THR A 107 -6.96 11.84 -1.47
CA THR A 107 -5.54 12.05 -1.75
C THR A 107 -4.70 10.88 -1.25
N ASP A 108 -4.91 10.43 -0.01
CA ASP A 108 -4.19 9.30 0.58
C ASP A 108 -4.50 7.98 -0.13
N VAL A 109 -5.76 7.77 -0.51
CA VAL A 109 -6.14 6.62 -1.34
C VAL A 109 -5.37 6.63 -2.66
N ALA A 110 -5.38 7.75 -3.37
CA ALA A 110 -4.77 7.84 -4.70
C ALA A 110 -3.24 7.86 -4.69
N LYS A 111 -2.62 8.47 -3.67
CA LYS A 111 -1.18 8.78 -3.65
C LYS A 111 -0.37 7.87 -2.75
N THR A 112 -1.00 7.26 -1.73
CA THR A 112 -0.32 6.41 -0.75
C THR A 112 -0.79 4.97 -0.85
N ILE A 113 -2.11 4.73 -0.82
CA ILE A 113 -2.66 3.37 -0.72
C ILE A 113 -2.65 2.66 -2.08
N GLU A 114 -3.20 3.26 -3.14
CA GLU A 114 -3.29 2.64 -4.47
C GLU A 114 -1.93 2.11 -4.98
N PRO A 115 -0.83 2.89 -4.96
CA PRO A 115 0.45 2.40 -5.48
C PRO A 115 1.04 1.26 -4.65
N LEU A 116 0.74 1.19 -3.35
CA LEU A 116 1.24 0.16 -2.45
C LEU A 116 0.38 -1.11 -2.49
N VAL A 117 -0.94 -0.98 -2.63
CA VAL A 117 -1.86 -2.13 -2.67
C VAL A 117 -1.90 -2.78 -4.06
N ARG A 118 -1.83 -1.99 -5.13
CA ARG A 118 -1.90 -2.47 -6.52
C ARG A 118 -0.77 -1.91 -7.40
N PRO A 119 0.50 -2.16 -7.05
CA PRO A 119 1.63 -1.63 -7.82
C PRO A 119 1.59 -2.02 -9.29
N HIS A 120 1.06 -3.21 -9.62
CA HIS A 120 0.92 -3.69 -11.01
C HIS A 120 -0.05 -2.90 -11.89
N ARG A 121 -0.91 -2.04 -11.30
CA ARG A 121 -1.80 -1.14 -12.06
C ARG A 121 -1.12 0.16 -12.48
N VAL A 122 0.10 0.42 -11.99
CA VAL A 122 0.95 1.47 -12.54
C VAL A 122 1.53 0.92 -13.85
N PRO A 123 1.21 1.47 -15.03
CA PRO A 123 1.76 0.96 -16.28
C PRO A 123 3.28 1.19 -16.30
N ASN A 124 4.03 0.26 -16.91
CA ASN A 124 5.49 0.32 -17.07
C ASN A 124 6.32 0.32 -15.77
N VAL A 125 5.85 -0.30 -14.68
CA VAL A 125 6.74 -0.61 -13.55
C VAL A 125 7.70 -1.72 -13.96
N GLY A 126 8.85 -1.33 -14.51
CA GLY A 126 9.98 -2.25 -14.65
C GLY A 126 10.53 -2.66 -13.29
N ASN A 127 11.47 -3.60 -13.28
CA ASN A 127 12.22 -3.90 -12.06
C ASN A 127 12.91 -2.62 -11.56
N ILE A 128 12.89 -2.38 -10.24
CA ILE A 128 13.63 -1.27 -9.64
C ILE A 128 15.12 -1.55 -9.80
N GLN A 129 15.77 -0.88 -10.74
CA GLN A 129 17.19 -1.03 -11.00
C GLN A 129 18.04 -0.07 -10.17
N THR A 130 17.49 1.12 -9.88
CA THR A 130 18.23 2.20 -9.22
C THR A 130 17.36 2.86 -8.15
N VAL A 131 17.95 3.11 -6.98
CA VAL A 131 17.38 3.92 -5.91
C VAL A 131 18.29 5.10 -5.63
N VAL A 132 17.73 6.30 -5.60
CA VAL A 132 18.44 7.51 -5.18
C VAL A 132 18.05 7.82 -3.74
N LEU A 133 19.02 7.79 -2.84
CA LEU A 133 18.85 8.19 -1.44
C LEU A 133 19.20 9.67 -1.31
N ASP A 134 18.25 10.47 -0.82
CA ASP A 134 18.45 11.89 -0.59
C ASP A 134 18.53 12.20 0.91
N PRO A 135 19.70 12.10 1.55
CA PRO A 135 19.82 12.57 2.93
C PRO A 135 19.63 14.10 2.95
N GLY A 136 18.52 14.55 3.53
CA GLY A 136 18.11 15.96 3.60
C GLY A 136 19.17 16.87 4.22
N HIS A 137 19.07 18.18 3.96
CA HIS A 137 19.96 19.22 4.51
C HIS A 137 21.45 19.01 4.16
N GLY A 138 22.36 19.52 5.00
CA GLY A 138 23.81 19.37 4.88
C GLY A 138 24.54 20.72 4.93
N GLY A 139 25.80 20.70 5.38
CA GLY A 139 26.62 21.89 5.55
C GLY A 139 26.01 22.84 6.58
N SER A 140 25.74 24.09 6.18
CA SER A 140 25.13 25.11 7.04
C SER A 140 23.65 24.88 7.32
N ASP A 141 22.95 24.16 6.43
CA ASP A 141 21.57 23.74 6.66
C ASP A 141 21.56 22.53 7.60
N LYS A 142 21.13 22.73 8.83
CA LYS A 142 21.10 21.70 9.87
C LYS A 142 19.82 20.87 9.86
N GLY A 143 18.78 21.35 9.20
CA GLY A 143 17.41 20.90 9.45
C GLY A 143 16.99 21.10 10.91
N GLN A 144 16.07 20.25 11.38
CA GLN A 144 15.61 20.29 12.76
C GLN A 144 16.74 19.93 13.74
N VAL A 145 16.87 20.71 14.81
CA VAL A 145 17.88 20.50 15.86
C VAL A 145 17.21 20.01 17.14
N SER A 146 17.82 19.03 17.80
CA SER A 146 17.40 18.51 19.10
C SER A 146 18.60 18.39 20.05
N ARG A 147 18.34 18.01 21.30
CA ARG A 147 19.41 17.69 22.28
C ARG A 147 20.34 16.55 21.85
N TYR A 148 19.92 15.73 20.88
CA TYR A 148 20.67 14.57 20.41
C TYR A 148 21.50 14.84 19.15
N GLY A 149 21.26 15.94 18.44
CA GLY A 149 21.94 16.25 17.19
C GLY A 149 21.06 17.00 16.19
N CYS A 150 21.58 17.15 14.97
CA CYS A 150 20.91 17.81 13.87
C CYS A 150 20.35 16.77 12.88
N GLU A 151 19.20 17.07 12.28
CA GLU A 151 18.56 16.24 11.26
C GLU A 151 19.51 15.85 10.13
N LYS A 152 20.38 16.78 9.68
CA LYS A 152 21.36 16.52 8.62
C LYS A 152 22.29 15.33 8.91
N ASP A 153 22.63 15.10 10.18
CA ASP A 153 23.56 14.06 10.61
C ASP A 153 22.84 12.72 10.65
N PHE A 154 21.64 12.69 11.24
CA PHE A 154 20.79 11.49 11.30
C PHE A 154 20.36 11.03 9.90
N ALA A 155 19.96 11.96 9.02
CA ALA A 155 19.57 11.64 7.66
C ALA A 155 20.74 11.00 6.88
N LEU A 156 21.96 11.55 7.01
CA LEU A 156 23.15 10.99 6.36
C LEU A 156 23.50 9.61 6.91
N ASP A 157 23.47 9.43 8.23
CA ASP A 157 23.75 8.15 8.88
C ASP A 157 22.76 7.05 8.45
N VAL A 158 21.46 7.34 8.43
CA VAL A 158 20.44 6.41 7.94
C VAL A 158 20.68 6.04 6.47
N ALA A 159 20.92 7.02 5.60
CA ALA A 159 21.17 6.76 4.19
C ALA A 159 22.42 5.87 3.97
N ARG A 160 23.48 6.09 4.74
CA ARG A 160 24.70 5.25 4.71
C ARG A 160 24.45 3.81 5.16
N LYS A 161 23.55 3.59 6.12
CA LYS A 161 23.15 2.25 6.57
C LYS A 161 22.22 1.54 5.58
N VAL A 162 21.32 2.28 4.95
CA VAL A 162 20.37 1.73 3.96
C VAL A 162 21.06 1.35 2.64
N ARG A 163 22.04 2.16 2.20
CA ARG A 163 22.78 1.93 0.94
C ARG A 163 23.29 0.49 0.77
N PRO A 164 24.10 -0.10 1.68
CA PRO A 164 24.61 -1.45 1.50
C PRO A 164 23.51 -2.51 1.55
N LEU A 165 22.42 -2.29 2.30
CA LEU A 165 21.29 -3.22 2.35
C LEU A 165 20.56 -3.30 1.00
N LEU A 166 20.35 -2.16 0.34
CA LEU A 166 19.78 -2.11 -1.00
C LEU A 166 20.73 -2.69 -2.05
N GLN A 167 22.02 -2.36 -1.98
CA GLN A 167 23.03 -2.91 -2.89
C GLN A 167 23.13 -4.44 -2.78
N ALA A 168 23.04 -5.01 -1.57
CA ALA A 168 23.00 -6.45 -1.35
C ALA A 168 21.77 -7.14 -1.96
N LYS A 169 20.71 -6.38 -2.26
CA LYS A 169 19.52 -6.85 -3.00
C LYS A 169 19.65 -6.69 -4.52
N GLY A 170 20.82 -6.30 -5.03
CA GLY A 170 21.09 -6.13 -6.46
C GLY A 170 20.64 -4.79 -7.04
N VAL A 171 20.32 -3.80 -6.19
CA VAL A 171 19.87 -2.47 -6.62
C VAL A 171 21.05 -1.51 -6.68
N ARG A 172 21.19 -0.75 -7.77
CA ARG A 172 22.15 0.35 -7.85
C ARG A 172 21.70 1.48 -6.93
N VAL A 173 22.59 1.98 -6.08
CA VAL A 173 22.25 3.08 -5.15
C VAL A 173 23.12 4.30 -5.42
N ILE A 174 22.47 5.45 -5.59
CA ILE A 174 23.11 6.77 -5.69
C ILE A 174 22.69 7.59 -4.48
N MET A 175 23.59 8.37 -3.89
CA MET A 175 23.26 9.33 -2.84
C MET A 175 23.38 10.76 -3.39
N THR A 176 22.47 11.66 -3.05
CA THR A 176 22.56 13.07 -3.47
C THR A 176 23.74 13.79 -2.80
N ARG A 177 24.11 13.36 -1.60
CA ARG A 177 25.36 13.70 -0.90
C ARG A 177 25.88 12.51 -0.12
N GLU A 178 27.20 12.36 -0.06
CA GLU A 178 27.87 11.31 0.72
C GLU A 178 28.61 11.85 1.96
N GLY A 179 28.61 13.17 2.15
CA GLY A 179 29.24 13.88 3.27
C GLY A 179 28.38 15.03 3.81
N ASP A 180 28.95 15.80 4.73
CA ASP A 180 28.29 16.97 5.32
C ASP A 180 28.53 18.23 4.47
N TYR A 181 27.77 18.35 3.39
CA TYR A 181 27.73 19.54 2.53
C TYR A 181 26.31 19.77 2.02
N PHE A 182 25.97 21.03 1.76
CA PHE A 182 24.67 21.41 1.24
C PHE A 182 24.53 21.03 -0.24
N VAL A 183 23.37 20.51 -0.61
CA VAL A 183 22.97 20.28 -2.01
C VAL A 183 21.65 21.03 -2.27
N PRO A 184 21.58 21.92 -3.26
CA PRO A 184 20.33 22.62 -3.60
C PRO A 184 19.20 21.67 -3.99
N LEU A 185 17.95 22.03 -3.67
CA LEU A 185 16.78 21.17 -3.89
C LEU A 185 16.62 20.77 -5.37
N GLU A 186 16.83 21.70 -6.30
CA GLU A 186 16.75 21.41 -7.73
C GLU A 186 17.86 20.45 -8.20
N VAL A 187 19.03 20.47 -7.56
CA VAL A 187 20.14 19.56 -7.88
C VAL A 187 19.81 18.14 -7.42
N ARG A 188 19.21 17.97 -6.23
CA ARG A 188 18.76 16.67 -5.73
C ARG A 188 17.80 15.99 -6.71
N ALA A 189 16.79 16.73 -7.20
CA ALA A 189 15.86 16.24 -8.20
C ALA A 189 16.53 15.95 -9.55
N LYS A 190 17.48 16.79 -10.00
CA LYS A 190 18.26 16.55 -11.22
C LYS A 190 19.07 15.26 -11.15
N ILE A 191 19.72 14.98 -10.02
CA ILE A 191 20.45 13.72 -9.79
C ILE A 191 19.50 12.53 -9.96
N ALA A 192 18.32 12.58 -9.33
CA ALA A 192 17.31 11.52 -9.45
C ALA A 192 16.81 11.33 -10.88
N ASN A 193 16.53 12.41 -11.60
CA ASN A 193 16.06 12.36 -12.99
C ASN A 193 17.13 11.85 -13.97
N ALA A 194 18.42 12.10 -13.68
CA ALA A 194 19.54 11.62 -14.47
C ALA A 194 19.94 10.16 -14.15
N ALA A 195 19.43 9.59 -13.07
CA ALA A 195 19.75 8.23 -12.60
C ALA A 195 18.93 7.12 -13.29
N ARG A 196 18.35 7.41 -14.46
CA ARG A 196 17.61 6.44 -15.28
C ARG A 196 18.51 5.30 -15.79
#